data_AF-A0A1J3JHF8-F1
#
_entry.id   AF-A0A1J3JHF8-F1
#
_cell.length_a   1.000
_cell.length_b   1.000
_cell.length_c   1.000
_cell.angle_alpha   90.00
_cell.angle_beta   90.00
_cell.angle_gamma   90.00
#
_symmetry.space_group_name_H-M   'P 1'
#
loop_
_entity.id
_entity.type
_entity.pdbx_description
1 polymer ?
#
loop_
_entity_poly.entity_id
_entity_poly.type
_entity_poly.pdbx_seq_one_letter_code
_entity_poly.pdbx_strand_id
1 'polypeptide(L)'
;MFSTIAQRSQGLLHLNRYFAAKELLFGSQARKKLLEGTRQLANAVQVTLGPGGRNVLIDQSYGSPKITKDGVTVAKAVELPEKAINIGASLVKDVANKANDEAGDGTTTATLLARAIYEEGFKKVEAGLNPTHLKKGIDRAIEFVSEELKKISTEVRGRDAISNVATISANGDREIGNMLADLYEKVGVHGTITIQEGKTLHHEIEFVDGLKFDRGYISPYFVTDDKKQKIDFENAYVLIVEKKLGNIRDILPVL
;
A
#
# COMPACT_ATOMS: atom_id res chain seq x y z
N MET A 1 61.24 20.04 18.12
CA MET A 1 59.86 19.89 18.63
C MET A 1 58.89 20.93 18.04
N PHE A 2 59.03 21.33 16.76
CA PHE A 2 58.19 22.36 16.11
C PHE A 2 58.01 22.14 14.59
N SER A 3 57.99 20.89 14.10
CA SER A 3 57.72 20.61 12.67
C SER A 3 56.50 19.72 12.40
N THR A 4 55.75 19.32 13.43
CA THR A 4 54.63 18.37 13.29
C THR A 4 53.24 19.01 13.43
N ILE A 5 53.16 20.35 13.50
CA ILE A 5 51.87 21.07 13.65
C ILE A 5 51.42 21.70 12.32
N ALA A 6 52.31 21.92 11.35
CA ALA A 6 51.99 22.61 10.09
C ALA A 6 51.37 21.72 8.99
N GLN A 7 51.31 20.38 9.17
CA GLN A 7 50.72 19.46 8.18
C GLN A 7 49.28 19.02 8.51
N ARG A 8 48.71 19.43 9.65
CA ARG A 8 47.31 19.11 10.01
C ARG A 8 46.28 20.17 9.60
N SER A 9 46.69 21.29 8.99
CA SER A 9 45.78 22.37 8.59
C SER A 9 45.30 22.30 7.14
N GLN A 10 45.81 21.38 6.29
CA GLN A 10 45.33 21.22 4.91
C GLN A 10 44.22 20.16 4.75
N GLY A 11 43.89 19.40 5.81
CA GLY A 11 42.82 18.40 5.79
C GLY A 11 41.41 18.91 6.10
N LEU A 12 41.24 20.22 6.31
CA LEU A 12 39.99 20.82 6.81
C LEU A 12 39.27 21.73 5.80
N LEU A 13 39.71 21.76 4.54
CA LEU A 13 39.06 22.53 3.46
C LEU A 13 38.07 21.72 2.59
N HIS A 14 37.86 20.43 2.90
CA HIS A 14 36.91 19.56 2.17
C HIS A 14 35.73 19.07 3.02
N LEU A 15 35.32 19.83 4.04
CA LEU A 15 33.94 19.76 4.53
C LEU A 15 33.08 20.66 3.64
N ASN A 16 32.96 20.25 2.36
CA ASN A 16 31.89 20.72 1.50
C ASN A 16 30.59 20.26 2.17
N ARG A 17 30.00 21.17 2.95
CA ARG A 17 28.62 21.08 3.41
C ARG A 17 27.77 20.55 2.25
N TYR A 18 27.14 19.39 2.46
CA TYR A 18 26.16 18.78 1.56
C TYR A 18 24.89 19.63 1.42
N PHE A 19 25.00 20.91 1.10
CA PHE A 19 23.87 21.74 0.70
C PHE A 19 23.93 21.90 -0.81
N ALA A 20 23.34 20.94 -1.52
CA ALA A 20 22.97 21.14 -2.91
C ALA A 20 22.11 22.42 -3.01
N ALA A 21 22.47 23.32 -3.93
CA ALA A 21 21.70 24.53 -4.19
C ALA A 21 20.24 24.15 -4.50
N LYS A 22 19.29 24.91 -3.94
CA LYS A 22 17.85 24.70 -4.13
C LYS A 22 17.35 25.62 -5.24
N GLU A 23 16.57 25.06 -6.16
CA GLU A 23 15.79 25.84 -7.11
C GLU A 23 14.48 26.28 -6.45
N LEU A 24 14.09 27.53 -6.68
CA LEU A 24 12.87 28.11 -6.12
C LEU A 24 11.95 28.55 -7.25
N LEU A 25 10.74 28.00 -7.28
CA LEU A 25 9.67 28.37 -8.19
C LEU A 25 8.54 29.03 -7.40
N PHE A 26 7.93 30.07 -7.96
CA PHE A 26 6.91 30.86 -7.27
C PHE A 26 5.63 31.01 -8.08
N GLY A 27 4.53 31.25 -7.36
CA GLY A 27 3.24 31.64 -7.93
C GLY A 27 2.69 30.67 -8.97
N SER A 28 2.19 31.22 -10.08
CA SER A 28 1.53 30.48 -11.17
C SER A 28 2.45 29.45 -11.83
N GLN A 29 3.74 29.77 -12.01
CA GLN A 29 4.70 28.86 -12.65
C GLN A 29 4.87 27.56 -11.86
N ALA A 30 5.05 27.67 -10.53
CA ALA A 30 5.13 26.51 -9.65
C ALA A 30 3.85 25.66 -9.71
N ARG A 31 2.68 26.30 -9.61
CA ARG A 31 1.39 25.60 -9.64
C ARG A 31 1.12 24.88 -10.96
N LYS A 32 1.54 25.46 -12.10
CA LYS A 32 1.44 24.83 -13.42
C LYS A 32 2.27 23.55 -13.51
N LYS A 33 3.51 23.57 -12.99
CA LYS A 33 4.38 22.37 -12.93
C LYS A 33 3.78 21.28 -12.05
N LEU A 34 3.22 21.64 -10.90
CA LEU A 34 2.49 20.69 -10.04
C LEU A 34 1.26 20.10 -10.73
N LEU A 35 0.49 20.91 -11.46
CA LEU A 35 -0.68 20.45 -12.22
C LEU A 35 -0.28 19.48 -13.33
N GLU A 36 0.83 19.76 -14.02
CA GLU A 36 1.36 18.90 -15.06
C GLU A 36 1.70 17.51 -14.50
N GLY A 37 2.40 17.44 -13.36
CA GLY A 37 2.73 16.16 -12.72
C GLY A 37 1.51 15.39 -12.24
N THR A 38 0.57 16.12 -11.62
CA THR A 38 -0.73 15.56 -11.20
C THR A 38 -1.48 14.95 -12.38
N ARG A 39 -1.53 15.65 -13.52
CA ARG A 39 -2.18 15.15 -14.74
C ARG A 39 -1.47 13.95 -15.33
N GLN A 40 -0.14 13.96 -15.42
CA GLN A 40 0.61 12.84 -15.98
C GLN A 40 0.39 11.55 -15.19
N LEU A 41 0.51 11.59 -13.85
CA LEU A 41 0.25 10.43 -13.02
C LEU A 41 -1.20 9.96 -13.11
N ALA A 42 -2.17 10.88 -12.98
CA ALA A 42 -3.57 10.53 -13.04
C ALA A 42 -3.99 10.00 -14.42
N ASN A 43 -3.37 10.46 -15.51
CA ASN A 43 -3.60 9.93 -16.85
C ASN A 43 -3.07 8.50 -17.01
N ALA A 44 -1.98 8.14 -16.34
CA ALA A 44 -1.47 6.78 -16.32
C ALA A 44 -2.39 5.85 -15.50
N VAL A 45 -2.94 6.34 -14.38
CA VAL A 45 -3.80 5.56 -13.49
C VAL A 45 -5.24 5.43 -14.02
N GLN A 46 -5.81 6.46 -14.66
CA GLN A 46 -7.22 6.47 -15.07
C GLN A 46 -7.59 5.34 -16.04
N VAL A 47 -6.63 4.85 -16.83
CA VAL A 47 -6.90 3.79 -17.82
C VAL A 47 -7.26 2.47 -17.16
N THR A 48 -6.96 2.29 -15.88
CA THR A 48 -7.26 1.07 -15.13
C THR A 48 -8.62 1.10 -14.44
N LEU A 49 -9.37 2.21 -14.52
CA LEU A 49 -10.63 2.36 -13.80
C LEU A 49 -11.75 1.48 -14.39
N GLY A 50 -12.41 0.71 -13.52
CA GLY A 50 -13.65 0.00 -13.82
C GLY A 50 -13.47 -1.27 -14.67
N PRO A 51 -14.58 -1.93 -15.04
CA PRO A 51 -14.56 -3.24 -15.71
C PRO A 51 -13.97 -3.17 -17.13
N GLY A 52 -14.09 -2.02 -17.79
CA GLY A 52 -13.45 -1.72 -19.08
C GLY A 52 -12.00 -1.25 -18.96
N GLY A 53 -11.44 -1.24 -17.75
CA GLY A 53 -10.08 -0.83 -17.46
C GLY A 53 -9.05 -1.68 -18.22
N ARG A 54 -8.04 -1.01 -18.76
CA ARG A 54 -6.95 -1.61 -19.54
C ARG A 54 -5.75 -1.90 -18.66
N ASN A 55 -4.95 -2.86 -19.11
CA ASN A 55 -3.70 -3.20 -18.45
C ASN A 55 -2.65 -2.11 -18.70
N VAL A 56 -1.87 -1.82 -17.66
CA VAL A 56 -0.66 -1.00 -17.74
C VAL A 56 0.55 -1.92 -17.63
N LEU A 57 1.51 -1.73 -18.53
CA LEU A 57 2.79 -2.42 -18.49
C LEU A 57 3.80 -1.53 -17.77
N ILE A 58 4.48 -2.10 -16.78
CA ILE A 58 5.49 -1.44 -15.97
C ILE A 58 6.80 -2.20 -16.14
N ASP A 59 7.83 -1.49 -16.61
CA ASP A 59 9.16 -2.06 -16.70
C ASP A 59 9.75 -2.33 -15.31
N GLN A 60 10.49 -3.43 -15.16
CA GLN A 60 11.14 -3.80 -13.91
C GLN A 60 12.64 -3.86 -14.12
N SER A 61 13.43 -3.39 -13.15
CA SER A 61 14.89 -3.39 -13.25
C SER A 61 15.50 -4.78 -13.47
N TYR A 62 14.77 -5.83 -13.07
CA TYR A 62 15.15 -7.23 -13.28
C TYR A 62 13.89 -8.05 -13.56
N GLY A 63 14.00 -9.03 -14.45
CA GLY A 63 12.92 -9.96 -14.77
C GLY A 63 12.00 -9.48 -15.88
N SER A 64 10.78 -10.02 -15.91
CA SER A 64 9.76 -9.69 -16.91
C SER A 64 8.98 -8.44 -16.51
N PRO A 65 8.44 -7.67 -17.48
CA PRO A 65 7.63 -6.49 -17.18
C PRO A 65 6.37 -6.88 -16.40
N LYS A 66 5.99 -6.04 -15.43
CA LYS A 66 4.79 -6.25 -14.62
C LYS A 66 3.57 -5.72 -15.37
N ILE A 67 2.58 -6.57 -15.56
CA ILE A 67 1.27 -6.21 -16.14
C ILE A 67 0.29 -6.04 -14.98
N THR A 68 -0.37 -4.90 -14.89
CA THR A 68 -1.30 -4.63 -13.78
C THR A 68 -2.49 -3.75 -14.19
N LYS A 69 -3.61 -3.95 -13.49
CA LYS A 69 -4.75 -3.02 -13.45
C LYS A 69 -4.88 -2.29 -12.11
N ASP A 70 -3.97 -2.55 -11.19
CA ASP A 70 -3.99 -1.90 -9.87
C ASP A 70 -3.45 -0.47 -9.96
N GLY A 71 -4.30 0.49 -9.61
CA GLY A 71 -4.00 1.92 -9.64
C GLY A 71 -2.86 2.32 -8.70
N VAL A 72 -2.72 1.68 -7.52
CA VAL A 72 -1.64 2.04 -6.59
C VAL A 72 -0.28 1.54 -7.09
N THR A 73 -0.22 0.34 -7.67
CA THR A 73 0.99 -0.16 -8.31
C THR A 73 1.41 0.75 -9.47
N VAL A 74 0.46 1.19 -10.32
CA VAL A 74 0.76 2.14 -11.41
C VAL A 74 1.25 3.47 -10.85
N ALA A 75 0.55 4.05 -9.86
CA ALA A 75 0.95 5.32 -9.25
C ALA A 75 2.35 5.25 -8.64
N LYS A 76 2.68 4.16 -7.95
CA LYS A 76 4.01 3.95 -7.34
C LYS A 76 5.13 3.93 -8.38
N ALA A 77 4.88 3.34 -9.55
CA ALA A 77 5.86 3.24 -10.63
C ALA A 77 6.11 4.55 -11.39
N VAL A 78 5.22 5.55 -11.30
CA VAL A 78 5.40 6.83 -11.98
C VAL A 78 6.44 7.67 -11.25
N GLU A 79 7.57 7.93 -11.92
CA GLU A 79 8.56 8.94 -11.54
C GLU A 79 8.88 9.83 -12.74
N LEU A 80 8.87 11.14 -12.50
CA LEU A 80 9.04 12.14 -13.56
C LEU A 80 10.44 12.79 -13.46
N PRO A 81 11.11 13.05 -14.59
CA PRO A 81 12.50 13.52 -14.61
C PRO A 81 12.66 14.94 -14.05
N GLU A 82 11.69 15.81 -14.32
CA GLU A 82 11.70 17.18 -13.80
C GLU A 82 11.18 17.20 -12.36
N LYS A 83 12.01 17.66 -11.41
CA LYS A 83 11.68 17.65 -9.98
C LYS A 83 10.40 18.40 -9.64
N ALA A 84 10.17 19.57 -10.24
CA ALA A 84 8.97 20.37 -9.98
C ALA A 84 7.67 19.66 -10.38
N ILE A 85 7.72 18.96 -11.52
CA ILE A 85 6.61 18.14 -12.01
C ILE A 85 6.46 16.88 -11.14
N ASN A 86 7.58 16.24 -10.79
CA ASN A 86 7.57 15.04 -9.96
C ASN A 86 6.96 15.28 -8.57
N ILE A 87 7.15 16.46 -7.97
CA ILE A 87 6.49 16.82 -6.71
C ILE A 87 4.96 16.74 -6.85
N GLY A 88 4.40 17.23 -7.96
CA GLY A 88 2.96 17.13 -8.23
C GLY A 88 2.49 15.69 -8.34
N ALA A 89 3.25 14.85 -9.04
CA ALA A 89 2.96 13.41 -9.12
C ALA A 89 3.05 12.74 -7.73
N SER A 90 4.11 13.00 -6.97
CA SER A 90 4.30 12.44 -5.62
C SER A 90 3.18 12.79 -4.66
N LEU A 91 2.64 14.02 -4.70
CA LEU A 91 1.51 14.41 -3.86
C LEU A 91 0.26 13.57 -4.15
N VAL A 92 0.00 13.23 -5.41
CA VAL A 92 -1.13 12.37 -5.79
C VAL A 92 -0.83 10.90 -5.49
N LYS A 93 0.43 10.47 -5.63
CA LYS A 93 0.90 9.15 -5.19
C LYS A 93 0.61 8.94 -3.69
N ASP A 94 0.82 9.96 -2.87
CA ASP A 94 0.51 9.91 -1.43
C ASP A 94 -0.99 9.77 -1.17
N VAL A 95 -1.85 10.40 -1.98
CA VAL A 95 -3.31 10.20 -1.90
C VAL A 95 -3.68 8.76 -2.22
N ALA A 96 -3.12 8.18 -3.29
CA ALA A 96 -3.37 6.80 -3.67
C ALA A 96 -2.90 5.81 -2.60
N ASN A 97 -1.72 6.05 -2.01
CA ASN A 97 -1.18 5.25 -0.92
C ASN A 97 -2.07 5.29 0.32
N LYS A 98 -2.51 6.48 0.75
CA LYS A 98 -3.40 6.62 1.92
C LYS A 98 -4.74 5.93 1.70
N ALA A 99 -5.33 6.08 0.52
CA ALA A 99 -6.58 5.37 0.19
C ALA A 99 -6.40 3.85 0.26
N ASN A 100 -5.26 3.33 -0.23
CA ASN A 100 -4.93 1.91 -0.14
C ASN A 100 -4.73 1.46 1.31
N ASP A 101 -4.02 2.23 2.13
CA ASP A 101 -3.68 1.86 3.50
C ASP A 101 -4.91 1.91 4.43
N GLU A 102 -5.83 2.84 4.19
CA GLU A 102 -7.05 2.99 5.00
C GLU A 102 -8.20 2.08 4.55
N ALA A 103 -8.37 1.85 3.24
CA ALA A 103 -9.54 1.15 2.70
C ALA A 103 -9.22 -0.12 1.89
N GLY A 104 -7.98 -0.31 1.42
CA GLY A 104 -7.58 -1.45 0.59
C GLY A 104 -8.11 -1.45 -0.85
N ASP A 105 -8.92 -0.45 -1.24
CA ASP A 105 -9.49 -0.26 -2.58
C ASP A 105 -9.74 1.24 -2.84
N GLY A 106 -10.15 1.62 -4.05
CA GLY A 106 -10.53 2.98 -4.42
C GLY A 106 -9.36 3.89 -4.78
N THR A 107 -8.16 3.34 -4.93
CA THR A 107 -6.91 4.08 -5.21
C THR A 107 -6.99 4.88 -6.52
N THR A 108 -7.55 4.27 -7.56
CA THR A 108 -7.81 4.92 -8.86
C THR A 108 -8.83 6.05 -8.74
N THR A 109 -9.91 5.83 -8.00
CA THR A 109 -10.96 6.83 -7.76
C THR A 109 -10.41 8.02 -6.97
N ALA A 110 -9.65 7.77 -5.91
CA ALA A 110 -9.02 8.80 -5.10
C ALA A 110 -8.04 9.66 -5.93
N THR A 111 -7.23 9.01 -6.78
CA THR A 111 -6.32 9.68 -7.71
C THR A 111 -7.05 10.62 -8.67
N LEU A 112 -8.17 10.16 -9.23
CA LEU A 112 -8.99 10.93 -10.16
C LEU A 112 -9.69 12.12 -9.50
N LEU A 113 -10.24 11.91 -8.31
CA LEU A 113 -10.85 12.98 -7.51
C LEU A 113 -9.81 14.03 -7.11
N ALA A 114 -8.62 13.61 -6.67
CA ALA A 114 -7.52 14.52 -6.35
C ALA A 114 -7.12 15.36 -7.56
N ARG A 115 -6.98 14.75 -8.75
CA ARG A 115 -6.74 15.51 -10.00
C ARG A 115 -7.84 16.53 -10.25
N ALA A 116 -9.11 16.11 -10.20
CA ALA A 116 -10.24 16.98 -10.54
C ALA A 116 -10.34 18.18 -9.59
N ILE A 117 -10.22 17.94 -8.27
CA ILE A 117 -10.27 18.99 -7.25
C ILE A 117 -9.09 19.95 -7.41
N TYR A 118 -7.87 19.43 -7.62
CA TYR A 118 -6.68 20.25 -7.79
C TYR A 118 -6.74 21.10 -9.07
N GLU A 119 -7.20 20.52 -10.18
CA GLU A 119 -7.30 21.22 -11.47
C GLU A 119 -8.32 22.37 -11.42
N GLU A 120 -9.51 22.12 -10.86
CA GLU A 120 -10.52 23.18 -10.70
C GLU A 120 -10.08 24.22 -9.66
N GLY A 121 -9.49 23.79 -8.55
CA GLY A 121 -8.91 24.69 -7.55
C GLY A 121 -7.84 25.60 -8.15
N PHE A 122 -6.96 25.07 -8.99
CA PHE A 122 -5.94 25.84 -9.70
C PHE A 122 -6.56 26.93 -10.58
N LYS A 123 -7.58 26.60 -11.38
CA LYS A 123 -8.28 27.59 -12.24
C LYS A 123 -8.88 28.73 -11.41
N LYS A 124 -9.48 28.43 -10.25
CA LYS A 124 -10.07 29.46 -9.37
C LYS A 124 -9.00 30.33 -8.70
N VAL A 125 -7.87 29.75 -8.28
CA VAL A 125 -6.76 30.52 -7.71
C VAL A 125 -6.12 31.44 -8.75
N GLU A 126 -5.96 30.98 -10.00
CA GLU A 126 -5.48 31.84 -11.09
C GLU A 126 -6.47 32.97 -11.42
N ALA A 127 -7.77 32.77 -11.20
CA ALA A 127 -8.79 33.82 -11.30
C ALA A 127 -8.78 34.80 -10.10
N GLY A 128 -7.82 34.68 -9.17
CA GLY A 128 -7.64 35.60 -8.04
C GLY A 128 -8.41 35.24 -6.77
N LEU A 129 -9.07 34.07 -6.72
CA LEU A 129 -9.75 33.63 -5.50
C LEU A 129 -8.74 33.21 -4.42
N ASN A 130 -9.09 33.48 -3.17
CA ASN A 130 -8.25 33.14 -2.01
C ASN A 130 -8.19 31.60 -1.82
N PRO A 131 -6.99 30.97 -1.89
CA PRO A 131 -6.83 29.52 -1.75
C PRO A 131 -7.32 28.97 -0.41
N THR A 132 -7.15 29.74 0.68
CA THR A 132 -7.57 29.33 2.02
C THR A 132 -9.09 29.26 2.14
N HIS A 133 -9.80 30.20 1.52
CA HIS A 133 -11.27 30.18 1.49
C HIS A 133 -11.80 29.06 0.59
N LEU A 134 -11.16 28.82 -0.55
CA LEU A 134 -11.48 27.69 -1.42
C LEU A 134 -11.34 26.36 -0.68
N LYS A 135 -10.21 26.16 0.02
CA LYS A 135 -10.00 24.97 0.84
C LYS A 135 -11.11 24.79 1.88
N LYS A 136 -11.44 25.84 2.65
CA LYS A 136 -12.52 25.77 3.65
C LYS A 136 -13.88 25.40 3.05
N GLY A 137 -14.17 25.88 1.84
CA GLY A 137 -15.39 25.52 1.12
C GLY A 137 -15.40 24.05 0.69
N ILE A 138 -14.26 23.55 0.17
CA ILE A 138 -14.09 22.14 -0.20
C ILE A 138 -14.22 21.24 1.03
N ASP A 139 -13.56 21.59 2.14
CA ASP A 139 -13.61 20.81 3.38
C ASP A 139 -15.06 20.66 3.89
N ARG A 140 -15.85 21.75 3.89
CA ARG A 140 -17.29 21.70 4.23
C ARG A 140 -18.12 20.85 3.28
N ALA A 141 -17.81 20.91 1.98
CA ALA A 141 -18.51 20.08 0.99
C ALA A 141 -18.21 18.59 1.20
N ILE A 142 -16.96 18.24 1.54
CA ILE A 142 -16.56 16.87 1.86
C ILE A 142 -17.29 16.37 3.11
N GLU A 143 -17.40 17.20 4.16
CA GLU A 143 -18.17 16.85 5.37
C GLU A 143 -19.62 16.52 5.02
N PHE A 144 -20.30 17.42 4.30
CA PHE A 144 -21.68 17.21 3.88
C PHE A 144 -21.85 15.95 3.03
N VAL A 145 -21.00 15.75 2.01
CA VAL A 145 -21.06 14.56 1.15
C VAL A 145 -20.83 13.29 1.96
N SER A 146 -19.92 13.30 2.93
CA SER A 146 -19.64 12.15 3.79
C SER A 146 -20.84 11.79 4.68
N GLU A 147 -21.57 12.78 5.18
CA GLU A 147 -22.81 12.56 5.93
C GLU A 147 -23.91 11.97 5.05
N GLU A 148 -24.09 12.49 3.83
CA GLU A 148 -25.08 11.96 2.89
C GLU A 148 -24.73 10.53 2.44
N LEU A 149 -23.45 10.22 2.22
CA LEU A 149 -22.99 8.87 1.90
C LEU A 149 -23.32 7.87 3.02
N LYS A 150 -23.21 8.28 4.30
CA LYS A 150 -23.61 7.45 5.44
C LYS A 150 -25.13 7.20 5.46
N LYS A 151 -25.95 8.18 5.06
CA LYS A 151 -27.42 8.03 5.02
C LYS A 151 -27.90 7.08 3.94
N ILE A 152 -27.23 7.05 2.77
CA ILE A 152 -27.58 6.13 1.67
C ILE A 152 -26.88 4.76 1.80
N SER A 153 -25.96 4.62 2.76
CA SER A 153 -25.24 3.37 2.98
C SER A 153 -26.20 2.23 3.36
N THR A 154 -25.96 1.06 2.79
CA THR A 154 -26.72 -0.16 3.11
C THR A 154 -25.77 -1.17 3.74
N GLU A 155 -26.18 -1.73 4.88
CA GLU A 155 -25.40 -2.74 5.57
C GLU A 155 -25.32 -4.03 4.75
N VAL A 156 -24.10 -4.54 4.54
CA VAL A 156 -23.87 -5.79 3.79
C VAL A 156 -24.22 -6.97 4.69
N ARG A 157 -25.27 -7.70 4.33
CA ARG A 157 -25.72 -8.89 5.07
C ARG A 157 -25.97 -10.07 4.12
N GLY A 158 -25.55 -11.25 4.56
CA GLY A 158 -25.74 -12.49 3.83
C GLY A 158 -24.69 -12.75 2.74
N ARG A 159 -24.62 -14.01 2.33
CA ARG A 159 -23.64 -14.53 1.35
C ARG A 159 -23.66 -13.79 0.03
N ASP A 160 -24.85 -13.53 -0.51
CA ASP A 160 -25.00 -12.93 -1.83
C ASP A 160 -24.45 -11.49 -1.89
N ALA A 161 -24.67 -10.71 -0.83
CA ALA A 161 -24.16 -9.34 -0.76
C ALA A 161 -22.62 -9.33 -0.66
N ILE A 162 -22.04 -10.25 0.11
CA ILE A 162 -20.58 -10.42 0.23
C ILE A 162 -19.98 -10.86 -1.12
N SER A 163 -20.58 -11.87 -1.77
CA SER A 163 -20.15 -12.37 -3.08
C SER A 163 -20.18 -11.25 -4.12
N ASN A 164 -21.25 -10.46 -4.17
CA ASN A 164 -21.36 -9.35 -5.11
C ASN A 164 -20.26 -8.29 -4.92
N VAL A 165 -19.97 -7.90 -3.67
CA VAL A 165 -18.91 -6.93 -3.36
C VAL A 165 -17.56 -7.50 -3.80
N ALA A 166 -17.27 -8.74 -3.41
CA ALA A 166 -16.02 -9.42 -3.74
C ALA A 166 -15.83 -9.59 -5.26
N THR A 167 -16.88 -9.96 -6.00
CA THR A 167 -16.86 -10.06 -7.46
C THR A 167 -16.58 -8.73 -8.13
N ILE A 168 -17.21 -7.64 -7.67
CA ILE A 168 -16.99 -6.31 -8.25
C ILE A 168 -15.54 -5.86 -8.03
N SER A 169 -15.02 -6.01 -6.81
CA SER A 169 -13.63 -5.67 -6.48
C SER A 169 -12.62 -6.58 -7.20
N ALA A 170 -12.97 -7.84 -7.47
CA ALA A 170 -12.16 -8.77 -8.27
C ALA A 170 -12.34 -8.57 -9.80
N ASN A 171 -12.69 -7.37 -10.24
CA ASN A 171 -12.87 -7.01 -11.66
C ASN A 171 -13.88 -7.91 -12.41
N GLY A 172 -14.97 -8.30 -11.73
CA GLY A 172 -16.06 -9.09 -12.30
C GLY A 172 -15.89 -10.60 -12.18
N ASP A 173 -14.87 -11.09 -11.46
CA ASP A 173 -14.64 -12.51 -11.26
C ASP A 173 -15.63 -13.11 -10.25
N ARG A 174 -16.56 -13.91 -10.76
CA ARG A 174 -17.56 -14.61 -9.94
C ARG A 174 -17.00 -15.81 -9.20
N GLU A 175 -15.96 -16.44 -9.71
CA GLU A 175 -15.33 -17.59 -9.05
C GLU A 175 -14.68 -17.11 -7.75
N ILE A 176 -13.87 -16.05 -7.83
CA ILE A 176 -13.23 -15.42 -6.67
C ILE A 176 -14.28 -14.89 -5.68
N GLY A 177 -15.33 -14.22 -6.16
CA GLY A 177 -16.36 -13.68 -5.28
C GLY A 177 -17.11 -14.75 -4.51
N ASN A 178 -17.48 -15.87 -5.16
CA ASN A 178 -18.13 -16.99 -4.49
C ASN A 178 -17.19 -17.69 -3.51
N MET A 179 -15.92 -17.91 -3.88
CA MET A 179 -14.91 -18.48 -2.98
C MET A 179 -14.73 -17.64 -1.71
N LEU A 180 -14.66 -16.32 -1.85
CA LEU A 180 -14.54 -15.40 -0.70
C LEU A 180 -15.79 -15.39 0.16
N ALA A 181 -16.98 -15.49 -0.43
CA ALA A 181 -18.23 -15.58 0.33
C ALA A 181 -18.31 -16.88 1.15
N ASP A 182 -17.93 -18.02 0.57
CA ASP A 182 -17.88 -19.32 1.25
C ASP A 182 -16.84 -19.33 2.39
N LEU A 183 -15.70 -18.68 2.17
CA LEU A 183 -14.70 -18.41 3.20
C LEU A 183 -15.28 -17.59 4.35
N TYR A 184 -15.95 -16.48 4.04
CA TYR A 184 -16.54 -15.58 5.04
C TYR A 184 -17.61 -16.25 5.90
N GLU A 185 -18.44 -17.12 5.32
CA GLU A 185 -19.46 -17.87 6.08
C GLU A 185 -18.82 -18.86 7.07
N LYS A 186 -17.73 -19.52 6.69
CA LYS A 186 -17.06 -20.50 7.54
C LYS A 186 -16.16 -19.87 8.61
N VAL A 187 -15.41 -18.84 8.25
CA VAL A 187 -14.42 -18.18 9.09
C VAL A 187 -15.05 -17.10 9.98
N GLY A 188 -16.19 -16.55 9.54
CA GLY A 188 -16.86 -15.44 10.21
C GLY A 188 -16.18 -14.09 9.97
N VAL A 189 -16.87 -13.01 10.34
CA VAL A 189 -16.45 -11.62 10.07
C VAL A 189 -15.08 -11.27 10.67
N HIS A 190 -14.66 -11.95 11.73
CA HIS A 190 -13.43 -11.66 12.47
C HIS A 190 -12.29 -12.65 12.25
N GLY A 191 -12.47 -13.66 11.39
CA GLY A 191 -11.39 -14.62 11.18
C GLY A 191 -10.37 -14.14 10.14
N THR A 192 -9.17 -14.70 10.24
CA THR A 192 -8.02 -14.27 9.45
C THR A 192 -7.98 -15.02 8.13
N ILE A 193 -7.89 -14.28 7.02
CA ILE A 193 -7.70 -14.84 5.68
C ILE A 193 -6.29 -14.47 5.21
N THR A 194 -5.50 -15.47 4.82
CA THR A 194 -4.16 -15.30 4.24
C THR A 194 -4.14 -15.80 2.81
N ILE A 195 -3.57 -15.01 1.90
CA ILE A 195 -3.42 -15.37 0.49
C ILE A 195 -1.97 -15.80 0.26
N GLN A 196 -1.77 -16.95 -0.39
CA GLN A 196 -0.45 -17.46 -0.76
C GLN A 196 -0.42 -17.80 -2.26
N GLU A 197 0.77 -17.76 -2.86
CA GLU A 197 0.96 -18.17 -4.25
C GLU A 197 0.83 -19.69 -4.35
N GLY A 198 -0.17 -20.14 -5.12
CA GLY A 198 -0.43 -21.55 -5.36
C GLY A 198 0.60 -22.18 -6.31
N LYS A 199 0.83 -23.49 -6.15
CA LYS A 199 1.64 -24.29 -7.08
C LYS A 199 0.81 -24.96 -8.17
N THR A 200 -0.51 -24.90 -8.07
CA THR A 200 -1.46 -25.52 -8.99
C THR A 200 -2.10 -24.47 -9.90
N LEU A 201 -2.82 -24.94 -10.93
CA LEU A 201 -3.53 -24.05 -11.88
C LEU A 201 -4.89 -23.58 -11.36
N HIS A 202 -5.36 -24.15 -10.24
CA HIS A 202 -6.69 -23.89 -9.69
C HIS A 202 -6.55 -23.19 -8.35
N HIS A 203 -7.57 -22.40 -7.99
CA HIS A 203 -7.66 -21.82 -6.67
C HIS A 203 -7.97 -22.91 -5.64
N GLU A 204 -7.21 -22.91 -4.55
CA GLU A 204 -7.36 -23.86 -3.44
C GLU A 204 -7.64 -23.09 -2.16
N ILE A 205 -8.53 -23.63 -1.33
CA ILE A 205 -8.86 -23.08 -0.02
C ILE A 205 -8.43 -24.09 1.05
N GLU A 206 -7.47 -23.70 1.88
CA GLU A 206 -7.03 -24.46 3.04
C GLU A 206 -7.62 -23.83 4.30
N PHE A 207 -8.39 -24.61 5.07
CA PHE A 207 -8.85 -24.21 6.39
C PHE A 207 -7.85 -24.71 7.42
N VAL A 208 -7.36 -23.80 8.27
CA VAL A 208 -6.47 -24.14 9.37
C VAL A 208 -7.19 -23.79 10.67
N ASP A 209 -7.65 -24.82 11.38
CA ASP A 209 -8.21 -24.66 12.71
C ASP A 209 -7.08 -24.42 13.71
N GLY A 210 -6.87 -23.15 14.08
CA GLY A 210 -5.87 -22.73 15.05
C GLY A 210 -5.04 -21.53 14.59
N LEU A 211 -3.82 -21.42 15.11
CA LEU A 211 -2.86 -20.38 14.74
C LEU A 211 -1.72 -21.00 13.93
N LYS A 212 -1.50 -20.48 12.71
CA LYS A 212 -0.38 -20.84 11.84
C LYS A 212 0.60 -19.68 11.80
N PHE A 213 1.87 -19.98 12.00
CA PHE A 213 2.98 -19.03 11.87
C PHE A 213 3.97 -19.55 10.84
N ASP A 214 4.59 -18.65 10.08
CA ASP A 214 5.65 -18.99 9.13
C ASP A 214 6.99 -19.22 9.84
N ARG A 215 7.01 -20.14 10.81
CA ARG A 215 8.18 -20.55 11.59
C ARG A 215 8.16 -22.07 11.76
N GLY A 216 9.23 -22.73 11.32
CA GLY A 216 9.44 -24.16 11.51
C GLY A 216 10.19 -24.48 12.81
N TYR A 217 10.48 -25.77 13.01
CA TYR A 217 11.31 -26.24 14.12
C TYR A 217 12.77 -25.83 13.98
N ILE A 218 13.42 -25.60 15.13
CA ILE A 218 14.84 -25.17 15.17
C ILE A 218 15.78 -26.32 14.77
N SER A 219 15.39 -27.56 15.09
CA SER A 219 16.20 -28.76 14.88
C SER A 219 15.37 -29.87 14.24
N PRO A 220 15.88 -30.55 13.20
CA PRO A 220 15.21 -31.71 12.59
C PRO A 220 14.97 -32.87 13.56
N TYR A 221 15.72 -32.95 14.67
CA TYR A 221 15.54 -33.97 15.69
C TYR A 221 14.21 -33.88 16.45
N PHE A 222 13.43 -32.81 16.26
CA PHE A 222 12.10 -32.69 16.84
C PHE A 222 11.00 -33.36 15.99
N VAL A 223 11.31 -33.82 14.77
CA VAL A 223 10.36 -34.52 13.89
C VAL A 223 9.84 -35.78 14.56
N THR A 224 8.51 -35.92 14.64
CA THR A 224 7.84 -37.11 15.19
C THR A 224 7.25 -38.01 14.10
N ASP A 225 7.00 -37.47 12.90
CA ASP A 225 6.62 -38.24 11.70
C ASP A 225 7.66 -38.04 10.59
N ASP A 226 8.56 -39.02 10.46
CA ASP A 226 9.66 -39.02 9.48
C ASP A 226 9.18 -39.05 8.03
N LYS A 227 7.99 -39.60 7.74
CA LYS A 227 7.49 -39.70 6.36
C LYS A 227 7.00 -38.37 5.84
N LYS A 228 6.35 -37.59 6.71
CA LYS A 228 5.79 -36.27 6.38
C LYS A 228 6.72 -35.11 6.79
N GLN A 229 7.83 -35.41 7.48
CA GLN A 229 8.77 -34.42 8.02
C GLN A 229 8.04 -33.36 8.86
N LYS A 230 7.20 -33.82 9.78
CA LYS A 230 6.36 -32.97 10.63
C LYS A 230 6.47 -33.32 12.11
N ILE A 231 6.10 -32.35 12.93
CA ILE A 231 6.00 -32.49 14.37
C ILE A 231 4.53 -32.44 14.75
N ASP A 232 4.01 -33.56 15.20
CA ASP A 232 2.67 -33.65 15.76
C ASP A 232 2.77 -33.93 17.26
N PHE A 233 2.08 -33.12 18.06
CA PHE A 233 1.86 -33.34 19.48
C PHE A 233 0.37 -33.21 19.79
N GLU A 234 -0.14 -34.06 20.68
CA GLU A 234 -1.49 -33.98 21.22
C GLU A 234 -1.46 -33.43 22.65
N ASN A 235 -2.40 -32.54 23.00
CA ASN A 235 -2.50 -31.91 24.34
C ASN A 235 -1.19 -31.27 24.84
N ALA A 236 -0.47 -30.59 23.95
CA ALA A 236 0.81 -29.97 24.27
C ALA A 236 0.66 -28.64 25.03
N TYR A 237 1.60 -28.39 25.94
CA TYR A 237 1.77 -27.07 26.53
C TYR A 237 2.52 -26.13 25.57
N VAL A 238 2.11 -24.86 25.52
CA VAL A 238 2.76 -23.82 24.71
C VAL A 238 3.49 -22.85 25.64
N LEU A 239 4.82 -22.83 25.56
CA LEU A 239 5.67 -21.90 26.31
C LEU A 239 5.99 -20.67 25.43
N ILE A 240 5.54 -19.49 25.86
CA ILE A 240 5.79 -18.20 25.18
C ILE A 240 6.82 -17.40 25.98
N VAL A 241 7.93 -17.03 25.35
CA VAL A 241 9.02 -16.28 25.97
C VAL A 241 9.42 -15.12 25.07
N GLU A 242 9.46 -13.90 25.62
CA GLU A 242 9.82 -12.68 24.87
C GLU A 242 11.33 -12.59 24.57
N LYS A 243 12.17 -13.16 25.45
CA LYS A 243 13.63 -13.12 25.35
C LYS A 243 14.21 -14.38 24.71
N LYS A 244 15.39 -14.25 24.10
CA LYS A 244 16.16 -15.40 23.59
C LYS A 244 16.62 -16.29 24.75
N LEU A 245 16.31 -17.58 24.68
CA LEU A 245 16.81 -18.59 25.61
C LEU A 245 18.23 -18.99 25.22
N GLY A 246 19.22 -18.65 26.08
CA GLY A 246 20.63 -18.99 25.87
C GLY A 246 21.20 -19.97 26.90
N ASN A 247 20.53 -20.14 28.04
CA ASN A 247 21.00 -20.98 29.15
C ASN A 247 19.97 -22.09 29.46
N ILE A 248 20.45 -23.32 29.64
CA ILE A 248 19.63 -24.48 29.99
C ILE A 248 18.95 -24.33 31.37
N ARG A 249 19.53 -23.57 32.30
CA ARG A 249 18.94 -23.35 33.62
C ARG A 249 17.60 -22.63 33.56
N ASP A 250 17.38 -21.84 32.51
CA ASP A 250 16.16 -21.05 32.34
C ASP A 250 14.97 -21.91 31.89
N ILE A 251 15.22 -23.10 31.30
CA ILE A 251 14.17 -23.98 30.75
C ILE A 251 13.87 -25.18 31.67
N LEU A 252 14.83 -25.62 32.49
CA LEU A 252 14.68 -26.77 33.40
C LEU A 252 13.44 -26.77 34.29
N PRO A 253 12.96 -25.63 34.84
CA PRO A 253 11.77 -25.62 35.69
C PRO A 253 10.46 -25.89 34.96
N VAL A 254 10.45 -25.85 33.62
CA VAL A 254 9.25 -25.90 32.76
C VAL A 254 9.23 -27.12 31.84
N LEU A 255 10.35 -27.84 31.73
CA LEU A 255 10.46 -29.16 31.08
C LEU A 255 9.94 -30.26 31.99
#